data_AF-A0A7S2CZZ4-F1
#
_entry.id   AF-A0A7S2CZZ4-F1
#
_cell.length_a   1.000
_cell.length_b   1.000
_cell.length_c   1.000
_cell.angle_alpha   90.00
_cell.angle_beta   90.00
_cell.angle_gamma   90.00
#
_symmetry.space_group_name_H-M   'P 1'
#
loop_
_entity.id
_entity.type
_entity.pdbx_description
1 polymer ?
#
loop_
_entity_poly.entity_id
_entity_poly.type
_entity_poly.pdbx_seq_one_letter_code
_entity_poly.pdbx_strand_id
1 'polypeptide(L)'
;AIISRMNSHFILALAGVAVCQSIEAGRPARRASFLPSQPVIMGYAHDCQSGKVDAAIASGVNVVAWAFIHLERDPVTGDLGIRTDLDMSCVRAVRERCQGNMGVTHLAAIGGWNGPHPSHENGRVTGAEWFEAWRCWNENE
;
A
#
# COMPACT_ATOMS: atom_id res chain seq x y z
N ALA A 1 -12.76 -6.74 46.61
CA ALA A 1 -13.66 -7.21 45.53
C ALA A 1 -13.91 -6.03 44.59
N ILE A 2 -13.09 -5.87 43.55
CA ILE A 2 -13.36 -6.17 42.13
C ILE A 2 -14.48 -5.30 41.53
N ILE A 3 -14.05 -4.31 40.73
CA ILE A 3 -14.55 -3.83 39.40
C ILE A 3 -13.59 -2.66 39.07
N SER A 4 -12.48 -2.87 38.36
CA SER A 4 -12.28 -3.06 36.91
C SER A 4 -12.56 -1.83 36.04
N ARG A 5 -11.46 -1.27 35.53
CA ARG A 5 -11.24 -0.52 34.27
C ARG A 5 -11.99 0.80 34.05
N MET A 6 -11.21 1.89 34.02
CA MET A 6 -11.19 2.87 32.93
C MET A 6 -9.84 3.60 32.95
N ASN A 7 -9.02 3.32 31.94
CA ASN A 7 -7.78 4.05 31.67
C ASN A 7 -8.13 5.45 31.17
N SER A 8 -7.80 6.47 31.94
CA SER A 8 -7.78 7.87 31.51
C SER A 8 -6.37 8.38 31.67
N HIS A 9 -5.59 8.52 30.59
CA HIS A 9 -4.46 9.45 30.56
C HIS A 9 -4.24 10.02 29.15
N PHE A 10 -4.65 11.29 29.02
CA PHE A 10 -3.93 12.42 28.41
C PHE A 10 -3.20 12.22 27.07
N ILE A 11 -3.74 12.83 26.01
CA ILE A 11 -2.96 13.29 24.85
C ILE A 11 -3.12 14.81 24.76
N LEU A 12 -2.07 15.54 25.17
CA LEU A 12 -1.83 16.92 24.76
C LEU A 12 -0.61 16.86 23.82
N ALA A 13 -0.83 17.00 22.52
CA ALA A 13 0.24 17.08 21.53
C ALA A 13 0.03 18.36 20.71
N LEU A 14 0.80 19.39 21.07
CA LEU A 14 1.12 20.51 20.18
C LEU A 14 2.05 19.99 19.09
N ALA A 15 1.72 20.33 17.84
CA ALA A 15 2.56 20.29 16.63
C ALA A 15 3.38 19.01 16.35
N GLY A 16 2.82 18.18 15.46
CA GLY A 16 3.56 17.69 14.29
C GLY A 16 4.74 16.73 14.52
N VAL A 17 4.49 15.55 15.09
CA VAL A 17 5.11 14.28 14.68
C VAL A 17 4.15 13.16 15.06
N ALA A 18 3.55 12.48 14.08
CA ALA A 18 2.86 11.22 14.34
C ALA A 18 3.92 10.12 14.56
N VAL A 19 4.19 9.77 15.82
CA VAL A 19 5.08 8.66 16.17
C VAL A 19 4.26 7.37 16.18
N CYS A 20 4.40 6.56 15.13
CA CYS A 20 3.89 5.19 15.10
C CYS A 20 4.86 4.29 15.89
N GLN A 21 4.52 3.91 17.13
CA GLN A 21 5.29 2.93 17.90
C GLN A 21 4.68 1.54 17.72
N SER A 22 5.47 0.57 17.24
CA SER A 22 5.07 -0.83 17.06
C SER A 22 5.80 -1.75 18.05
N ILE A 23 5.07 -2.69 18.65
CA ILE A 23 5.64 -3.81 19.43
C ILE A 23 5.81 -5.00 18.46
N GLU A 24 7.05 -5.40 18.19
CA GLU A 24 7.35 -6.55 17.32
C GLU A 24 7.20 -7.89 18.09
N ALA A 25 6.30 -8.75 17.60
CA ALA A 25 6.34 -10.19 17.90
C ALA A 25 6.71 -10.93 16.61
N GLY A 26 7.98 -11.34 16.51
CA GLY A 26 8.55 -11.99 15.34
C GLY A 26 7.87 -13.32 15.00
N ARG A 27 7.43 -13.45 13.74
CA ARG A 27 7.03 -14.70 13.11
C ARG A 27 8.01 -14.99 11.97
N PRO A 28 8.62 -16.19 11.88
CA PRO A 28 9.60 -16.46 10.83
C PRO A 28 8.91 -16.42 9.45
N ALA A 29 9.38 -15.51 8.59
CA ALA A 29 8.88 -15.36 7.23
C ALA A 29 9.29 -16.58 6.38
N ARG A 30 8.30 -17.38 5.95
CA ARG A 30 8.48 -18.26 4.79
C ARG A 30 8.86 -17.34 3.61
N ARG A 31 10.04 -17.52 3.01
CA ARG A 31 10.38 -16.91 1.72
C ARG A 31 9.51 -17.53 0.64
N ALA A 32 8.28 -17.06 0.50
CA ALA A 32 7.55 -17.20 -0.75
C ALA A 32 8.34 -16.38 -1.79
N SER A 33 8.71 -16.99 -2.92
CA SER A 33 9.20 -16.22 -4.05
C SER A 33 8.10 -15.27 -4.47
N PHE A 34 8.32 -13.97 -4.28
CA PHE A 34 7.34 -12.92 -4.51
C PHE A 34 6.87 -12.84 -5.98
N LEU A 35 7.71 -13.33 -6.89
CA LEU A 35 7.41 -13.42 -8.32
C LEU A 35 7.23 -14.88 -8.75
N PRO A 36 6.39 -15.13 -9.78
CA PRO A 36 6.26 -16.45 -10.38
C PRO A 36 7.61 -16.99 -10.88
N SER A 37 7.83 -18.30 -10.74
CA SER A 37 9.01 -18.99 -11.32
C SER A 37 8.90 -19.22 -12.84
N GLN A 38 7.70 -19.00 -13.38
CA GLN A 38 7.36 -19.06 -14.80
C GLN A 38 7.63 -17.71 -15.48
N PRO A 39 7.64 -17.63 -16.83
CA PRO A 39 7.69 -16.35 -17.53
C PRO A 39 6.61 -15.38 -17.03
N VAL A 40 7.02 -14.13 -16.79
CA VAL A 40 6.14 -13.08 -16.26
C VAL A 40 5.32 -12.47 -17.39
N ILE A 41 4.00 -12.49 -17.22
CA ILE A 41 3.04 -11.75 -18.04
C ILE A 41 2.34 -10.77 -17.11
N MET A 42 2.66 -9.49 -17.30
CA MET A 42 2.27 -8.43 -16.40
C MET A 42 1.33 -7.42 -17.08
N GLY A 43 0.25 -7.07 -16.39
CA GLY A 43 -0.68 -6.02 -16.81
C GLY A 43 -0.75 -4.88 -15.80
N TYR A 44 -0.95 -3.65 -16.30
CA TYR A 44 -1.33 -2.51 -15.48
C TYR A 44 -2.87 -2.42 -15.41
N ALA A 45 -3.40 -2.14 -14.23
CA ALA A 45 -4.84 -2.00 -14.01
C ALA A 45 -5.13 -0.81 -13.11
N HIS A 46 -6.21 -0.09 -13.42
CA HIS A 46 -6.75 0.99 -12.59
C HIS A 46 -8.17 0.67 -12.11
N ASP A 47 -8.93 -0.05 -12.92
CA ASP A 47 -10.31 -0.43 -12.64
C ASP A 47 -10.40 -1.92 -12.30
N CYS A 48 -10.89 -2.21 -11.10
CA CYS A 48 -11.08 -3.57 -10.57
C CYS A 48 -12.52 -4.09 -10.73
N GLN A 49 -13.46 -3.26 -11.20
CA GLN A 49 -14.90 -3.58 -11.23
C GLN A 49 -15.38 -4.06 -12.61
N SER A 50 -14.73 -3.66 -13.71
CA SER A 50 -15.17 -4.05 -15.06
C SER A 50 -15.01 -5.53 -15.42
N GLY A 51 -14.39 -6.35 -14.56
CA GLY A 51 -14.09 -7.76 -14.83
C GLY A 51 -12.94 -7.99 -15.82
N LYS A 52 -12.34 -6.92 -16.37
CA LYS A 52 -11.19 -7.04 -17.29
C LYS A 52 -9.97 -7.68 -16.63
N VAL A 53 -9.73 -7.38 -15.34
CA VAL A 53 -8.63 -7.97 -14.58
C VAL A 53 -8.83 -9.48 -14.43
N ASP A 54 -10.04 -9.92 -14.06
CA ASP A 54 -10.36 -11.34 -13.93
C ASP A 54 -10.21 -12.08 -15.27
N ALA A 55 -10.68 -11.48 -16.37
CA ALA A 55 -10.51 -12.04 -17.71
C ALA A 55 -9.04 -12.13 -18.15
N ALA A 56 -8.23 -11.12 -17.83
CA ALA A 56 -6.79 -11.11 -18.13
C ALA A 56 -6.06 -12.20 -17.33
N ILE A 57 -6.38 -12.34 -16.05
CA ILE A 57 -5.84 -13.40 -15.19
C ILE A 57 -6.22 -14.79 -15.72
N ALA A 58 -7.49 -15.00 -16.08
CA ALA A 58 -7.95 -16.25 -16.70
C ALA A 58 -7.25 -16.56 -18.03
N SER A 59 -6.74 -15.54 -18.72
CA SER A 59 -5.99 -15.65 -19.97
C SER A 59 -4.47 -15.84 -19.77
N GLY A 60 -4.00 -15.93 -18.52
CA GLY A 60 -2.61 -16.24 -18.19
C GLY A 60 -1.77 -15.07 -17.67
N VAL A 61 -2.34 -13.89 -17.42
CA VAL A 61 -1.65 -12.83 -16.66
C VAL A 61 -1.35 -13.33 -15.26
N ASN A 62 -0.08 -13.30 -14.86
CA ASN A 62 0.39 -13.80 -13.57
C ASN A 62 0.95 -12.69 -12.66
N VAL A 63 1.01 -11.45 -13.14
CA VAL A 63 1.31 -10.26 -12.34
C VAL A 63 0.36 -9.12 -12.70
N VAL A 64 -0.26 -8.50 -11.69
CA VAL A 64 -1.09 -7.30 -11.87
C VAL A 64 -0.48 -6.15 -11.11
N ALA A 65 -0.12 -5.06 -11.80
CA ALA A 65 0.25 -3.79 -11.19
C ALA A 65 -0.95 -2.85 -11.12
N TRP A 66 -1.35 -2.50 -9.91
CA TRP A 66 -2.38 -1.50 -9.67
C TRP A 66 -1.79 -0.11 -9.79
N ALA A 67 -2.24 0.64 -10.79
CA ALA A 67 -1.70 1.92 -11.18
C ALA A 67 -2.77 3.03 -11.17
N PHE A 68 -2.45 4.27 -10.76
CA PHE A 68 -1.19 4.70 -10.14
C PHE A 68 -1.41 5.08 -8.69
N ILE A 69 -0.41 4.78 -7.87
CA ILE A 69 -0.29 5.31 -6.52
C ILE A 69 0.69 6.47 -6.56
N HIS A 70 0.36 7.54 -5.87
CA HIS A 70 1.12 8.78 -5.87
C HIS A 70 1.82 8.97 -4.52
N LEU A 71 3.10 9.34 -4.59
CA LEU A 71 3.89 9.76 -3.45
C LEU A 71 3.89 11.29 -3.44
N GLU A 72 3.15 11.87 -2.51
CA GLU A 72 2.93 13.31 -2.49
C GLU A 72 3.11 13.93 -1.11
N ARG A 73 3.32 15.24 -1.09
CA ARG A 73 3.35 16.01 0.14
C ARG A 73 2.01 16.74 0.25
N ASP A 74 1.32 16.60 1.39
CA ASP A 74 0.07 17.30 1.64
C ASP A 74 0.31 18.81 1.52
N PRO A 75 -0.46 19.54 0.69
CA PRO A 75 -0.21 20.95 0.44
C PRO A 75 -0.55 21.86 1.64
N VAL A 76 -1.31 21.37 2.63
CA VAL A 76 -1.75 22.09 3.82
C VAL A 76 -0.85 21.79 5.01
N THR A 77 -0.62 20.52 5.32
CA THR A 77 0.19 20.11 6.49
C THR A 77 1.68 19.98 6.16
N GLY A 78 2.00 19.76 4.89
CA GLY A 78 3.36 19.44 4.46
C GLY A 78 3.77 18.00 4.78
N ASP A 79 2.87 17.13 5.23
CA ASP A 79 3.21 15.74 5.56
C ASP A 79 3.40 14.89 4.30
N LEU A 80 4.21 13.83 4.39
CA LEU A 80 4.33 12.85 3.32
C LEU A 80 3.13 11.90 3.35
N GLY A 81 2.53 11.69 2.19
CA GLY A 81 1.32 10.89 2.05
C GLY A 81 1.33 10.00 0.81
N ILE A 82 0.52 8.95 0.90
CA ILE A 82 0.16 8.10 -0.23
C ILE A 82 -1.23 8.53 -0.69
N ARG A 83 -1.37 8.90 -1.97
CA ARG A 83 -2.68 9.16 -2.58
C ARG A 83 -2.93 8.21 -3.72
N THR A 84 -4.16 7.75 -3.83
CA THR A 84 -4.60 6.89 -4.93
C THR A 84 -6.08 7.09 -5.16
N ASP A 85 -6.48 7.06 -6.44
CA ASP A 85 -7.90 7.05 -6.83
C ASP A 85 -8.42 5.61 -7.01
N LEU A 86 -7.57 4.61 -6.71
CA LEU A 86 -7.94 3.20 -6.73
C LEU A 86 -8.93 2.89 -5.62
N ASP A 87 -9.97 2.11 -5.95
CA ASP A 87 -10.84 1.48 -4.95
C ASP A 87 -10.08 0.34 -4.24
N MET A 88 -9.43 0.67 -3.12
CA MET A 88 -8.61 -0.26 -2.34
C MET A 88 -9.40 -1.44 -1.79
N SER A 89 -10.70 -1.25 -1.50
CA SER A 89 -11.58 -2.33 -1.03
C SER A 89 -11.83 -3.36 -2.13
N CYS A 90 -12.07 -2.87 -3.35
CA CYS A 90 -12.27 -3.72 -4.53
C CYS A 90 -10.97 -4.39 -4.99
N VAL A 91 -9.83 -3.68 -4.96
CA VAL A 91 -8.51 -4.26 -5.23
C VAL A 91 -8.19 -5.39 -4.24
N ARG A 92 -8.49 -5.20 -2.95
CA ARG A 92 -8.34 -6.23 -1.91
C ARG A 92 -9.21 -7.45 -2.23
N ALA A 93 -10.46 -7.24 -2.61
CA ALA A 93 -11.36 -8.33 -2.99
C ALA A 93 -10.86 -9.12 -4.21
N VAL A 94 -10.32 -8.46 -5.25
CA VAL A 94 -9.69 -9.16 -6.39
C VAL A 94 -8.51 -10.00 -5.92
N ARG A 95 -7.59 -9.41 -5.13
CA ARG A 95 -6.41 -10.10 -4.61
C ARG A 95 -6.78 -11.35 -3.79
N GLU A 96 -7.75 -11.24 -2.89
CA GLU A 96 -8.18 -12.35 -2.04
C GLU A 96 -8.79 -13.50 -2.86
N ARG A 97 -9.60 -13.18 -3.88
CA ARG A 97 -10.14 -14.19 -4.81
C ARG A 97 -9.03 -14.91 -5.60
N CYS A 98 -7.98 -14.19 -6.01
CA CYS A 98 -6.90 -14.74 -6.81
C CYS A 98 -5.85 -15.53 -6.00
N GLN A 99 -5.63 -15.18 -4.73
CA GLN A 99 -4.68 -15.85 -3.84
C GLN A 99 -5.03 -17.32 -3.56
N GLY A 100 -6.33 -17.65 -3.52
CA GLY A 100 -6.79 -19.01 -3.25
C GLY A 100 -6.64 -19.97 -4.43
N ASN A 101 -6.64 -19.46 -5.67
CA ASN A 101 -6.89 -20.29 -6.85
C ASN A 101 -5.86 -20.17 -7.99
N MET A 102 -5.12 -19.05 -8.11
CA MET A 102 -4.43 -18.74 -9.38
C MET A 102 -2.97 -18.31 -9.24
N GLY A 103 -2.47 -18.04 -8.03
CA GLY A 103 -1.04 -17.73 -7.80
C GLY A 103 -0.57 -16.44 -8.48
N VAL A 104 -1.46 -15.43 -8.59
CA VAL A 104 -1.17 -14.13 -9.20
C VAL A 104 -0.48 -13.21 -8.20
N THR A 105 0.62 -12.58 -8.61
CA THR A 105 1.28 -11.53 -7.81
C THR A 105 0.59 -10.19 -8.06
N HIS A 106 0.23 -9.48 -7.00
CA HIS A 106 -0.30 -8.12 -7.08
C HIS A 106 0.76 -7.12 -6.62
N LEU A 107 1.01 -6.10 -7.44
CA LEU A 107 1.99 -5.05 -7.21
C LEU A 107 1.30 -3.68 -7.12
N ALA A 108 1.90 -2.80 -6.34
CA ALA A 108 1.59 -1.37 -6.36
C ALA A 108 2.51 -0.67 -7.38
N ALA A 109 1.94 0.08 -8.32
CA ALA A 109 2.71 0.88 -9.25
C ALA A 109 2.68 2.36 -8.84
N ILE A 110 3.84 2.87 -8.46
CA ILE A 110 4.03 4.26 -8.06
C ILE A 110 4.39 5.10 -9.29
N GLY A 111 3.72 6.24 -9.50
CA GLY A 111 4.08 7.22 -10.54
C GLY A 111 2.91 7.64 -11.43
N GLY A 112 3.08 7.52 -12.75
CA GLY A 112 2.14 8.02 -13.76
C GLY A 112 2.58 9.34 -14.40
N TRP A 113 2.09 9.65 -15.60
CA TRP A 113 2.65 10.72 -16.45
C TRP A 113 2.54 12.14 -15.88
N ASN A 114 1.58 12.41 -15.00
CA ASN A 114 1.21 13.77 -14.55
C ASN A 114 1.55 14.09 -13.08
N GLY A 115 2.40 13.29 -12.43
CA GLY A 115 2.96 13.61 -11.11
C GLY A 115 2.02 13.41 -9.89
N PRO A 116 2.47 13.81 -8.68
CA PRO A 116 3.84 14.21 -8.37
C PRO A 116 4.78 13.00 -8.37
N HIS A 117 5.94 13.18 -8.99
CA HIS A 117 7.07 12.27 -8.81
C HIS A 117 7.85 12.69 -7.57
N PRO A 118 8.59 11.79 -6.91
CA PRO A 118 9.56 12.17 -5.89
C PRO A 118 10.53 13.21 -6.49
N SER A 119 10.25 14.48 -6.25
CA SER A 119 11.01 15.56 -6.86
C SER A 119 12.26 15.78 -6.04
N HIS A 120 13.39 15.92 -6.71
CA HIS A 120 14.61 16.42 -6.08
C HIS A 120 14.47 17.90 -5.68
N GLU A 121 13.38 18.57 -6.06
CA GLU A 121 13.20 20.02 -5.98
C GLU A 121 12.42 20.50 -4.73
N ASN A 122 11.61 19.64 -4.07
CA ASN A 122 10.81 20.00 -2.89
C ASN A 122 11.36 19.46 -1.57
N GLY A 123 12.67 19.64 -1.35
CA GLY A 123 13.37 19.07 -0.21
C GLY A 123 13.61 17.58 -0.43
N ARG A 124 14.85 17.15 -0.28
CA ARG A 124 15.31 15.77 -0.59
C ARG A 124 14.64 14.76 0.34
N VAL A 125 13.41 14.34 0.02
CA VAL A 125 12.76 13.22 0.70
C VAL A 125 13.51 11.96 0.29
N THR A 126 14.12 11.31 1.27
CA THR A 126 14.86 10.07 1.09
C THR A 126 13.92 8.91 0.81
N GLY A 127 14.45 7.83 0.22
CA GLY A 127 13.69 6.60 0.05
C GLY A 127 13.21 6.01 1.38
N ALA A 128 13.94 6.23 2.48
CA ALA A 128 13.54 5.77 3.81
C ALA A 128 12.29 6.52 4.32
N GLU A 129 12.23 7.83 4.13
CA GLU A 129 11.04 8.62 4.50
C GLU A 129 9.81 8.22 3.68
N TRP A 130 9.99 7.96 2.37
CA TRP A 130 8.90 7.43 1.55
C TRP A 130 8.47 6.02 1.96
N PHE A 131 9.41 5.17 2.35
CA PHE A 131 9.11 3.84 2.85
C PHE A 131 8.30 3.89 4.16
N GLU A 132 8.65 4.77 5.09
CA GLU A 132 7.90 4.94 6.33
C GLU A 132 6.49 5.49 6.07
N ALA A 133 6.34 6.47 5.17
CA ALA A 133 5.02 6.96 4.77
C ALA A 133 4.16 5.84 4.13
N TRP A 134 4.76 5.04 3.24
CA TRP A 134 4.11 3.87 2.65
C TRP A 134 3.70 2.84 3.70
N ARG A 135 4.61 2.50 4.63
CA ARG A 135 4.37 1.52 5.69
C ARG A 135 3.21 1.96 6.58
N CYS A 136 3.23 3.22 7.04
CA CYS A 136 2.16 3.79 7.85
C CYS A 136 0.82 3.77 7.13
N TRP A 137 0.78 4.15 5.85
CA TRP A 137 -0.45 4.07 5.06
C TRP A 137 -0.95 2.62 4.94
N ASN A 138 -0.07 1.69 4.56
CA ASN A 138 -0.41 0.29 4.35
C ASN A 138 -0.84 -0.46 5.63
N GLU A 139 -0.43 0.00 6.81
CA GLU A 139 -0.86 -0.58 8.10
C GLU A 139 -2.23 -0.07 8.56
N ASN A 140 -2.71 1.05 8.02
CA ASN A 140 -3.95 1.70 8.45
C ASN A 140 -5.11 1.58 7.44
N GLU A 141 -4.86 1.05 6.25
CA GLU A 141 -5.86 0.74 5.20
C GLU A 141 -6.28 -0.74 5.21
#